data_AF-A0A7C5L299-F1
#
_entry.id   AF-A0A7C5L299-F1
#
_cell.length_a   1.000
_cell.length_b   1.000
_cell.length_c   1.000
_cell.angle_alpha   90.00
_cell.angle_beta   90.00
_cell.angle_gamma   90.00
#
_symmetry.space_group_name_H-M   'P 1'
#
loop_
_entity.id
_entity.type
_entity.pdbx_description
1 polymer ?
#
loop_
_entity_poly.entity_id
_entity_poly.type
_entity_poly.pdbx_seq_one_letter_code
_entity_poly.pdbx_strand_id
1 'polypeptide(L)'
;MSSVLRLIVVVLLLNGFFTYIGLFLLPQAESHPPKEIKIEEGISVEELVDIGKEIVFGKGQCMVCHPVKAEAGMRAPAIAGIGSHMEKEAKKRGVSFEYHVFEALVAPGEFIAEGFENIMPPVHKPPIGLTKEELIAVGAYLQSQGSRVTISFPDSLRILEEVLKKTGG
;
A
#
# COMPACT_ATOMS: atom_id res chain seq x y z
N MET A 1 10.86 -26.43 -53.31
CA MET A 1 10.50 -25.18 -52.60
C MET A 1 11.76 -24.34 -52.38
N SER A 2 11.83 -23.14 -52.96
CA SER A 2 13.01 -22.25 -52.83
C SER A 2 13.24 -21.87 -51.37
N SER A 3 14.49 -21.68 -50.97
CA SER A 3 14.85 -21.33 -49.60
C SER A 3 14.19 -20.01 -49.14
N VAL A 4 13.96 -19.09 -50.08
CA VAL A 4 13.25 -17.83 -49.86
C VAL A 4 11.79 -18.06 -49.46
N LEU A 5 11.08 -18.98 -50.13
CA LEU A 5 9.68 -19.28 -49.81
C LEU A 5 9.55 -19.93 -48.42
N ARG A 6 10.51 -20.77 -48.00
CA ARG A 6 10.54 -21.33 -46.65
C ARG A 6 10.72 -20.25 -45.58
N LEU A 7 11.61 -19.29 -45.82
CA LEU A 7 11.83 -18.17 -44.90
C LEU A 7 10.56 -17.35 -44.72
N ILE A 8 9.86 -17.00 -45.81
CA ILE A 8 8.62 -16.22 -45.77
C ILE A 8 7.55 -16.94 -44.96
N VAL A 9 7.37 -18.25 -45.18
CA VAL A 9 6.38 -19.05 -44.43
C VAL A 9 6.70 -19.07 -42.94
N VAL A 10 7.96 -19.28 -42.55
CA VAL A 10 8.37 -19.29 -41.15
C VAL A 10 8.11 -17.93 -40.48
N VAL A 11 8.43 -16.83 -41.17
CA VAL A 11 8.21 -15.48 -40.64
C VAL A 11 6.72 -15.20 -40.46
N LEU A 12 5.88 -15.56 -41.43
CA LEU A 12 4.43 -15.35 -41.33
C LEU A 12 3.80 -16.21 -40.23
N LEU A 13 4.22 -17.47 -40.10
CA LEU A 13 3.75 -18.34 -39.01
C LEU A 13 4.16 -17.82 -37.64
N LEU A 14 5.40 -17.36 -37.50
CA LEU A 14 5.91 -16.83 -36.24
C LEU A 14 5.16 -15.55 -35.84
N ASN A 15 4.99 -14.61 -36.76
CA ASN A 15 4.23 -13.38 -36.50
C ASN A 15 2.75 -13.68 -36.21
N GLY A 16 2.13 -14.55 -37.01
CA GLY A 16 0.74 -14.97 -36.80
C GLY A 16 0.55 -15.65 -35.44
N PHE A 17 1.51 -16.47 -35.00
CA PHE A 17 1.50 -17.09 -33.68
C PHE A 17 1.56 -16.04 -32.55
N PHE A 18 2.47 -15.07 -32.64
CA PHE A 18 2.54 -13.99 -31.64
C PHE A 18 1.30 -13.08 -31.66
N THR A 19 0.74 -12.78 -32.83
CA THR A 19 -0.52 -12.04 -32.96
C THR A 19 -1.68 -12.82 -32.35
N TYR A 20 -1.75 -14.14 -32.59
CA TYR A 20 -2.77 -14.99 -31.99
C TYR A 20 -2.68 -14.99 -30.46
N ILE A 21 -1.46 -15.11 -29.90
CA ILE A 21 -1.26 -14.99 -28.45
C ILE A 21 -1.72 -13.61 -27.95
N GLY A 22 -1.30 -12.53 -28.61
CA GLY A 22 -1.64 -11.17 -28.19
C GLY A 22 -3.13 -10.86 -28.21
N LEU A 23 -3.88 -11.43 -29.16
CA LEU A 23 -5.31 -11.17 -29.31
C LEU A 23 -6.20 -12.13 -28.49
N PHE A 24 -5.82 -13.40 -28.37
CA PHE A 24 -6.70 -14.44 -27.81
C PHE A 24 -6.26 -14.98 -26.45
N LEU A 25 -4.97 -14.92 -26.12
CA LEU A 25 -4.44 -15.48 -24.86
C LEU A 25 -4.14 -14.41 -23.82
N LEU A 26 -3.76 -13.21 -24.23
CA LEU A 26 -3.53 -12.11 -23.30
C LEU A 26 -4.85 -11.39 -23.01
N PRO A 27 -5.32 -11.38 -21.74
CA PRO A 27 -6.39 -10.48 -21.33
C PRO A 27 -5.94 -9.05 -21.68
N GLN A 28 -6.72 -8.36 -22.51
CA GLN A 28 -6.49 -6.95 -22.77
C GLN A 28 -6.63 -6.24 -21.42
N ALA A 29 -5.51 -5.69 -20.90
CA ALA A 29 -5.54 -4.84 -19.73
C ALA A 29 -6.22 -3.53 -20.14
N GLU A 30 -7.54 -3.50 -20.03
CA GLU A 30 -8.29 -2.25 -20.17
C GLU A 30 -7.81 -1.31 -19.07
N SER A 31 -7.12 -0.24 -19.48
CA SER A 31 -6.73 0.85 -18.59
C SER A 31 -7.99 1.68 -18.29
N HIS A 32 -8.85 1.16 -17.42
CA HIS A 32 -9.80 2.02 -16.75
C HIS A 32 -9.00 3.00 -15.88
N PRO A 33 -9.37 4.29 -15.85
CA PRO A 33 -8.90 5.17 -14.78
C PRO A 33 -9.11 4.45 -13.45
N PRO A 34 -8.15 4.54 -12.50
CA PRO A 34 -8.38 4.02 -11.15
C PRO A 34 -9.74 4.54 -10.68
N LYS A 35 -10.61 3.64 -10.19
CA LYS A 35 -11.85 4.12 -9.57
C LYS A 35 -11.44 5.13 -8.51
N GLU A 36 -11.86 6.38 -8.68
CA GLU A 36 -11.68 7.39 -7.65
C GLU A 36 -12.56 6.98 -6.47
N ILE A 37 -12.02 6.18 -5.56
CA ILE A 37 -12.74 5.86 -4.33
C ILE A 37 -12.65 7.11 -3.46
N LYS A 38 -13.68 7.95 -3.57
CA LYS A 38 -13.80 9.16 -2.76
C LYS A 38 -14.16 8.73 -1.35
N ILE A 39 -13.19 8.83 -0.46
CA ILE A 39 -13.39 8.64 0.97
C ILE A 39 -14.19 9.84 1.45
N GLU A 40 -15.50 9.65 1.63
CA GLU A 40 -16.45 10.67 2.05
C GLU A 40 -17.00 10.37 3.45
N GLU A 41 -17.65 11.38 4.06
CA GLU A 41 -18.27 11.24 5.38
C GLU A 41 -19.37 10.18 5.34
N GLY A 42 -19.31 9.19 6.24
CA GLY A 42 -20.24 8.06 6.28
C GLY A 42 -19.74 6.77 5.62
N ILE A 43 -18.50 6.74 5.13
CA ILE A 43 -17.85 5.49 4.68
C ILE A 43 -17.77 4.45 5.82
N SER A 44 -18.00 3.18 5.48
CA SER A 44 -17.88 2.10 6.46
C SER A 44 -16.41 1.81 6.81
N VAL A 45 -16.18 1.24 8.00
CA VAL A 45 -14.82 0.85 8.41
C VAL A 45 -14.28 -0.26 7.51
N GLU A 46 -15.14 -1.17 7.08
CA GLU A 46 -14.80 -2.28 6.18
C GLU A 46 -14.32 -1.76 4.81
N GLU A 47 -15.07 -0.82 4.23
CA GLU A 47 -14.70 -0.20 2.95
C GLU A 47 -13.42 0.63 3.08
N LEU A 48 -13.23 1.33 4.21
CA LEU A 48 -11.99 2.05 4.49
C LEU A 48 -10.77 1.11 4.58
N VAL A 49 -10.94 -0.06 5.19
CA VAL A 49 -9.90 -1.12 5.24
C VAL A 49 -9.60 -1.68 3.85
N ASP A 50 -10.62 -1.90 3.02
CA ASP A 50 -10.44 -2.39 1.66
C ASP A 50 -9.69 -1.38 0.77
N ILE A 51 -10.01 -0.09 0.88
CA ILE A 51 -9.26 0.98 0.20
C ILE A 51 -7.82 1.02 0.68
N GLY A 52 -7.61 0.95 2.01
CA GLY A 52 -6.29 0.93 2.60
C GLY A 52 -5.43 -0.23 2.09
N LYS A 53 -6.04 -1.41 1.93
CA LYS A 53 -5.41 -2.58 1.32
C LYS A 53 -4.99 -2.29 -0.11
N GLU A 54 -5.88 -1.78 -0.96
CA GLU A 54 -5.56 -1.45 -2.34
C GLU A 54 -4.38 -0.47 -2.45
N ILE A 55 -4.33 0.53 -1.56
CA ILE A 55 -3.21 1.47 -1.51
C ILE A 55 -1.91 0.76 -1.08
N VAL A 56 -1.93 -0.06 -0.04
CA VAL A 56 -0.75 -0.79 0.46
C VAL A 56 -0.13 -1.68 -0.62
N PHE A 57 -0.97 -2.36 -1.41
CA PHE A 57 -0.52 -3.24 -2.51
C PHE A 57 -0.31 -2.51 -3.85
N GLY A 58 -0.69 -1.24 -3.95
CA GLY A 58 -0.62 -0.43 -5.15
C GLY A 58 0.16 0.86 -4.94
N LYS A 59 -0.57 1.99 -4.89
CA LYS A 59 -0.01 3.36 -4.86
C LYS A 59 1.01 3.58 -3.74
N GLY A 60 0.78 3.01 -2.56
CA GLY A 60 1.64 3.17 -1.39
C GLY A 60 3.00 2.48 -1.51
N GLN A 61 3.17 1.55 -2.46
CA GLN A 61 4.39 0.77 -2.69
C GLN A 61 4.96 0.09 -1.41
N CYS A 62 4.14 -0.11 -0.38
CA CYS A 62 4.57 -0.56 0.94
C CYS A 62 5.21 -1.95 0.85
N MET A 63 4.69 -2.81 -0.03
CA MET A 63 5.13 -4.18 -0.24
C MET A 63 6.54 -4.31 -0.85
N VAL A 64 7.14 -3.21 -1.32
CA VAL A 64 8.54 -3.21 -1.79
C VAL A 64 9.53 -3.47 -0.63
N CYS A 65 9.15 -3.06 0.59
CA CYS A 65 9.98 -3.18 1.79
C CYS A 65 9.33 -4.02 2.88
N HIS A 66 7.99 -3.97 3.01
CA HIS A 66 7.25 -4.71 4.02
C HIS A 66 6.74 -6.03 3.44
N PRO A 67 7.33 -7.19 3.80
CA PRO A 67 6.84 -8.48 3.34
C PRO A 67 5.47 -8.79 3.96
N VAL A 68 4.67 -9.64 3.32
CA VAL A 68 3.38 -10.07 3.88
C VAL A 68 3.62 -10.84 5.18
N LYS A 69 4.60 -11.73 5.20
CA LYS A 69 4.96 -12.57 6.36
C LYS A 69 6.37 -12.24 6.83
N ALA A 70 6.63 -12.44 8.11
CA ALA A 70 7.97 -12.26 8.66
C ALA A 70 8.94 -13.29 8.08
N GLU A 71 10.13 -12.82 7.70
CA GLU A 71 11.19 -13.62 7.09
C GLU A 71 12.57 -13.10 7.49
N ALA A 72 13.60 -13.95 7.43
CA ALA A 72 14.94 -13.54 7.79
C ALA A 72 15.50 -12.53 6.78
N GLY A 73 16.11 -11.44 7.28
CA GLY A 73 16.68 -10.39 6.43
C GLY A 73 15.66 -9.40 5.84
N MET A 74 14.42 -9.40 6.35
CA MET A 74 13.39 -8.41 6.00
C MET A 74 13.87 -6.98 6.30
N ARG A 75 13.63 -6.05 5.36
CA ARG A 75 14.06 -4.65 5.49
C ARG A 75 13.15 -3.83 6.40
N ALA A 76 11.89 -4.21 6.51
CA ALA A 76 10.89 -3.53 7.31
C ALA A 76 9.92 -4.56 7.93
N PRO A 77 9.19 -4.22 9.01
CA PRO A 77 8.25 -5.12 9.68
C PRO A 77 7.23 -5.74 8.72
N ALA A 78 6.83 -7.00 8.95
CA ALA A 78 5.88 -7.68 8.10
C ALA A 78 4.49 -7.09 8.28
N ILE A 79 3.71 -7.00 7.20
CA ILE A 79 2.35 -6.47 7.23
C ILE A 79 1.43 -7.36 8.06
N ALA A 80 1.55 -8.69 7.95
CA ALA A 80 0.74 -9.59 8.77
C ALA A 80 1.09 -9.44 10.25
N GLY A 81 0.09 -9.08 11.07
CA GLY A 81 0.26 -8.89 12.51
C GLY A 81 0.81 -7.52 12.91
N ILE A 82 1.05 -6.61 11.96
CA ILE A 82 1.61 -5.29 12.25
C ILE A 82 0.70 -4.47 13.17
N GLY A 83 -0.63 -4.57 13.00
CA GLY A 83 -1.61 -3.90 13.85
C GLY A 83 -1.46 -4.30 15.32
N SER A 84 -1.31 -5.60 15.62
CA SER A 84 -1.08 -6.09 16.98
C SER A 84 0.23 -5.58 17.59
N HIS A 85 1.28 -5.46 16.78
CA HIS A 85 2.56 -4.95 17.23
C HIS A 85 2.46 -3.45 17.57
N MET A 86 1.93 -2.67 16.64
CA MET A 86 1.72 -1.23 16.81
C MET A 86 0.80 -0.92 18.00
N GLU A 87 -0.26 -1.69 18.22
CA GLU A 87 -1.14 -1.49 19.38
C GLU A 87 -0.40 -1.69 20.71
N LYS A 88 0.48 -2.71 20.79
CA LYS A 88 1.31 -2.95 21.98
C LYS A 88 2.32 -1.82 22.19
N GLU A 89 2.97 -1.35 21.13
CA GLU A 89 3.93 -0.25 21.22
C GLU A 89 3.26 1.08 21.59
N ALA A 90 2.09 1.38 21.03
CA ALA A 90 1.30 2.55 21.42
C ALA A 90 0.97 2.55 22.92
N LYS A 91 0.53 1.39 23.45
CA LYS A 91 0.27 1.21 24.89
C LYS A 91 1.51 1.43 25.74
N LYS A 92 2.67 0.86 25.36
CA LYS A 92 3.93 1.05 26.08
C LYS A 92 4.38 2.51 26.09
N ARG A 93 4.15 3.24 25.00
CA ARG A 93 4.51 4.66 24.84
C ARG A 93 3.51 5.61 25.50
N GLY A 94 2.33 5.13 25.90
CA GLY A 94 1.26 5.98 26.45
C GLY A 94 0.63 6.91 25.41
N VAL A 95 0.69 6.56 24.12
CA VAL A 95 0.03 7.30 23.03
C VAL A 95 -1.19 6.52 22.51
N SER A 96 -2.10 7.19 21.82
CA SER A 96 -3.22 6.49 21.19
C SER A 96 -2.74 5.60 20.04
N PHE A 97 -3.49 4.52 19.78
CA PHE A 97 -3.15 3.60 18.69
C PHE A 97 -3.16 4.30 17.33
N GLU A 98 -4.13 5.19 17.09
CA GLU A 98 -4.25 6.00 15.88
C GLU A 98 -3.06 6.94 15.71
N TYR A 99 -2.66 7.64 16.79
CA TYR A 99 -1.52 8.53 16.76
C TYR A 99 -0.25 7.77 16.36
N HIS A 100 -0.01 6.60 16.95
CA HIS A 100 1.16 5.80 16.61
C HIS A 100 1.16 5.32 15.15
N VAL A 101 -0.01 4.94 14.62
CA VAL A 101 -0.15 4.53 13.22
C VAL A 101 0.11 5.70 12.27
N PHE A 102 -0.49 6.86 12.53
CA PHE A 102 -0.27 8.03 11.68
C PHE A 102 1.16 8.57 11.79
N GLU A 103 1.78 8.53 12.98
CA GLU A 103 3.18 8.89 13.16
C GLU A 103 4.09 7.97 12.35
N ALA A 104 3.85 6.66 12.33
CA ALA A 104 4.63 5.73 11.52
C ALA A 104 4.52 5.99 10.01
N LEU A 105 3.40 6.55 9.53
CA LEU A 105 3.21 6.89 8.11
C LEU A 105 3.80 8.26 7.76
N VAL A 106 3.61 9.26 8.63
CA VAL A 106 3.94 10.66 8.36
C VAL A 106 5.37 11.00 8.76
N ALA A 107 5.86 10.39 9.84
CA ALA A 107 7.18 10.63 10.41
C ALA A 107 7.81 9.33 10.96
N PRO A 108 8.04 8.32 10.09
CA PRO A 108 8.58 7.02 10.50
C PRO A 108 9.91 7.09 11.26
N GLY A 109 10.70 8.15 11.07
CA GLY A 109 11.96 8.36 11.78
C GLY A 109 11.81 8.69 13.28
N GLU A 110 10.63 9.10 13.74
CA GLU A 110 10.38 9.42 15.16
C GLU A 110 10.26 8.16 16.02
N PHE A 111 9.83 7.05 15.42
CA PHE A 111 9.76 5.76 16.10
C PHE A 111 10.13 4.63 15.13
N ILE A 112 11.30 4.04 15.37
CA ILE A 112 11.82 2.94 14.58
C ILE A 112 11.52 1.64 15.33
N ALA A 113 10.87 0.69 14.65
CA ALA A 113 10.60 -0.63 15.21
C ALA A 113 11.90 -1.35 15.59
N GLU A 114 11.86 -2.10 16.69
CA GLU A 114 13.03 -2.83 17.20
C GLU A 114 13.62 -3.78 16.13
N GLY A 115 14.93 -3.67 15.90
CA GLY A 115 15.64 -4.52 14.94
C GLY A 115 15.59 -4.02 13.48
N PHE A 116 15.03 -2.84 13.21
CA PHE A 116 14.98 -2.25 11.87
C PHE A 116 15.78 -0.95 11.76
N GLU A 117 16.20 -0.62 10.55
CA GLU A 117 16.90 0.63 10.25
C GLU A 117 15.91 1.77 9.92
N ASN A 118 16.38 3.01 10.06
CA ASN A 118 15.60 4.20 9.68
C ASN A 118 15.60 4.41 8.16
N ILE A 119 14.83 3.61 7.44
CA ILE A 119 14.79 3.61 5.97
C ILE A 119 13.40 3.92 5.38
N MET A 120 12.35 3.92 6.20
CA MET A 120 10.99 4.18 5.71
C MET A 120 10.83 5.69 5.46
N PRO A 121 10.44 6.13 4.26
CA PRO A 121 10.21 7.53 3.97
C PRO A 121 8.81 7.98 4.44
N PRO A 122 8.59 9.29 4.68
CA PRO A 122 7.26 9.86 4.87
C PRO A 122 6.37 9.60 3.64
N VAL A 123 5.28 8.86 3.79
CA VAL A 123 4.50 8.39 2.64
C VAL A 123 3.56 9.47 2.05
N HIS A 124 3.32 10.56 2.78
CA HIS A 124 2.55 11.72 2.30
C HIS A 124 3.37 12.69 1.43
N LYS A 125 4.68 12.48 1.33
CA LYS A 125 5.60 13.28 0.52
C LYS A 125 5.97 12.55 -0.78
N PRO A 126 6.47 13.26 -1.81
CA PRO A 126 7.03 12.61 -3.00
C PRO A 126 8.13 11.60 -2.62
N PRO A 127 8.22 10.45 -3.31
CA PRO A 127 7.53 10.11 -4.56
C PRO A 127 6.14 9.48 -4.39
N ILE A 128 5.70 9.09 -3.19
CA ILE A 128 4.43 8.37 -2.98
C ILE A 128 3.24 9.34 -2.97
N GLY A 129 3.33 10.42 -2.17
CA GLY A 129 2.34 11.50 -2.16
C GLY A 129 0.92 11.05 -1.78
N LEU A 130 0.77 10.30 -0.68
CA LEU A 130 -0.56 9.98 -0.15
C LEU A 130 -1.28 11.23 0.39
N THR A 131 -2.56 11.33 0.08
CA THR A 131 -3.50 12.33 0.64
C THR A 131 -3.87 11.96 2.09
N LYS A 132 -4.52 12.88 2.82
CA LYS A 132 -4.90 12.64 4.22
C LYS A 132 -5.90 11.48 4.33
N GLU A 133 -6.83 11.42 3.39
CA GLU A 133 -7.86 10.40 3.28
C GLU A 133 -7.21 9.03 3.03
N GLU A 134 -6.23 8.97 2.12
CA GLU A 134 -5.46 7.75 1.85
C GLU A 134 -4.63 7.31 3.06
N LEU A 135 -4.04 8.24 3.83
CA LEU A 135 -3.33 7.91 5.08
C LEU A 135 -4.27 7.29 6.11
N ILE A 136 -5.50 7.81 6.22
CA ILE A 136 -6.53 7.24 7.10
C ILE A 136 -6.90 5.83 6.65
N ALA A 137 -7.13 5.61 5.36
CA ALA A 137 -7.44 4.30 4.82
C ALA A 137 -6.31 3.29 5.06
N VAL A 138 -5.08 3.66 4.73
CA VAL A 138 -3.88 2.83 4.99
C VAL A 138 -3.77 2.53 6.48
N GLY A 139 -3.97 3.53 7.34
CA GLY A 139 -3.95 3.33 8.79
C GLY A 139 -4.98 2.31 9.27
N ALA A 140 -6.23 2.40 8.77
CA ALA A 140 -7.29 1.45 9.10
C ALA A 140 -6.91 0.02 8.69
N TYR A 141 -6.38 -0.16 7.48
CA TYR A 141 -5.90 -1.46 7.02
C TYR A 141 -4.75 -2.01 7.87
N LEU A 142 -3.78 -1.18 8.24
CA LEU A 142 -2.66 -1.60 9.10
C LEU A 142 -3.16 -2.07 10.48
N GLN A 143 -4.12 -1.35 11.07
CA GLN A 143 -4.74 -1.78 12.34
C GLN A 143 -5.48 -3.12 12.18
N SER A 144 -6.15 -3.34 11.05
CA SER A 144 -6.90 -4.57 10.78
C SER A 144 -6.01 -5.81 10.68
N GLN A 145 -4.69 -5.64 10.52
CA GLN A 145 -3.71 -6.73 10.52
C GLN A 145 -3.42 -7.22 11.95
N GLY A 146 -4.43 -7.79 12.59
CA GLY A 146 -4.32 -8.46 13.90
C GLY A 146 -4.81 -7.65 15.10
N SER A 147 -5.38 -6.47 14.90
CA SER A 147 -6.00 -5.66 15.97
C SER A 147 -7.37 -5.15 15.57
N ARG A 148 -8.10 -4.62 16.55
CA ARG A 148 -9.37 -3.93 16.30
C ARG A 148 -9.08 -2.59 15.66
N VAL A 149 -9.79 -2.28 14.57
CA VAL A 149 -9.72 -0.98 13.92
C VAL A 149 -10.43 0.06 14.80
N THR A 150 -9.71 1.13 15.14
CA THR A 150 -10.22 2.32 15.82
C THR A 150 -10.30 3.51 14.87
N ILE A 151 -9.47 3.51 13.81
CA ILE A 151 -9.45 4.56 12.80
C ILE A 151 -10.78 4.60 12.02
N SER A 152 -11.33 5.79 11.87
CA SER A 152 -12.52 6.04 11.06
C SER A 152 -12.46 7.43 10.41
N PHE A 153 -13.25 7.63 9.36
CA PHE A 153 -13.38 8.91 8.69
C PHE A 153 -14.78 9.49 8.96
N PRO A 154 -14.91 10.78 9.34
CA PRO A 154 -13.86 11.80 9.46
C PRO A 154 -13.19 11.89 10.84
N ASP A 155 -13.62 11.11 11.85
CA ASP A 155 -13.21 11.30 13.26
C ASP A 155 -11.68 11.30 13.48
N SER A 156 -10.95 10.43 12.77
CA SER A 156 -9.50 10.33 12.91
C SER A 156 -8.72 11.45 12.19
N LEU A 157 -9.36 12.30 11.38
CA LEU A 157 -8.71 13.46 10.74
C LEU A 157 -8.05 14.37 11.77
N ARG A 158 -8.72 14.62 12.90
CA ARG A 158 -8.19 15.48 13.96
C ARG A 158 -6.84 14.98 14.46
N ILE A 159 -6.69 13.67 14.67
CA ILE A 159 -5.45 13.07 15.17
C ILE A 159 -4.38 13.09 14.08
N LEU A 160 -4.74 12.77 12.84
CA LEU A 160 -3.80 12.87 11.71
C LEU A 160 -3.26 14.29 11.53
N GLU A 161 -4.11 15.30 11.63
CA GLU A 161 -3.70 16.70 11.54
C GLU A 161 -2.81 17.15 12.71
N GLU A 162 -3.07 16.63 13.91
CA GLU A 162 -2.20 16.85 15.06
C GLU A 162 -0.80 16.29 14.81
N VAL A 163 -0.71 15.05 14.29
CA VAL A 163 0.57 14.41 13.93
C VAL A 163 1.29 15.23 12.87
N LEU A 164 0.62 15.61 11.77
CA LEU A 164 1.20 16.42 10.70
C LEU A 164 1.73 17.77 11.20
N LYS A 165 1.00 18.45 12.10
CA LYS A 165 1.46 19.71 12.68
C LYS A 165 2.70 19.53 13.55
N LYS A 166 2.75 18.46 14.34
CA LYS A 166 3.84 18.19 15.27
C LYS A 166 5.13 17.77 14.58
N THR A 167 5.04 17.09 13.43
CA THR A 167 6.19 16.52 12.72
C THR A 167 6.68 17.35 11.53
N GLY A 168 6.18 18.58 11.38
CA GLY A 168 6.64 19.51 10.34
C GLY A 168 6.14 19.11 8.94
N GLY A 169 4.85 18.77 8.86
CA GLY A 169 4.04 18.43 7.68
C GLY A 169 4.69 18.67 6.33
#